data_AF-A0A7S3JW15-F1
#
_entry.id   AF-A0A7S3JW15-F1
#
_cell.length_a   1.000
_cell.length_b   1.000
_cell.length_c   1.000
_cell.angle_alpha   90.00
_cell.angle_beta   90.00
_cell.angle_gamma   90.00
#
_symmetry.space_group_name_H-M   'P 1'
#
loop_
_entity.id
_entity.type
_entity.pdbx_description
1 polymer ?
#
loop_
_entity_poly.entity_id
_entity_poly.type
_entity_poly.pdbx_seq_one_letter_code
_entity_poly.pdbx_strand_id
1 'polypeptide(L)'
;MSNDIAVRLRGRPVSGRTWKHVETKRSSSIKAKAVIPSWSSRSAEREARKLIKEKESELIAARKERLASAKKRREEKKARRQKNEFKSSSYQVISNQHTVKALSKKQMRMIKRTRMSKEGQIELVGAYAPTLGDATSAPPSKKRQRR
;
A
#
# COMPACT_ATOMS: atom_id res chain seq x y z
N MET A 1 -2.66 -64.39 -41.86
CA MET A 1 -2.57 -63.20 -42.73
C MET A 1 -2.25 -62.02 -41.83
N SER A 2 -0.97 -61.64 -41.77
CA SER A 2 -0.45 -60.67 -40.83
C SER A 2 -0.72 -59.26 -41.35
N ASN A 3 -1.43 -58.45 -40.55
CA ASN A 3 -1.73 -57.06 -40.88
C ASN A 3 -0.47 -56.20 -40.69
N ASP A 4 0.29 -56.00 -41.77
CA ASP A 4 1.34 -54.97 -41.84
C ASP A 4 0.68 -53.60 -41.94
N ILE A 5 0.45 -52.99 -40.77
CA ILE A 5 0.12 -51.57 -40.66
C ILE A 5 1.36 -50.79 -41.08
N ALA A 6 1.27 -50.08 -42.19
CA ALA A 6 2.33 -49.22 -42.73
C ALA A 6 2.86 -48.23 -41.66
N VAL A 7 3.90 -48.62 -40.93
CA VAL A 7 4.70 -47.75 -40.10
C VAL A 7 5.42 -46.82 -41.06
N ARG A 8 4.99 -45.56 -41.14
CA ARG A 8 5.73 -44.50 -41.84
C ARG A 8 7.17 -44.52 -41.35
N LEU A 9 8.08 -45.04 -42.16
CA LEU A 9 9.51 -45.15 -41.85
C LEU A 9 10.14 -43.74 -41.84
N ARG A 10 9.99 -43.03 -40.72
CA ARG A 10 10.84 -41.88 -40.41
C ARG A 10 12.24 -42.43 -40.09
N GLY A 11 13.26 -41.89 -40.75
CA GLY A 11 14.66 -42.27 -40.46
C GLY A 11 14.99 -42.06 -38.99
N ARG A 12 15.53 -43.09 -38.33
CA ARG A 12 15.98 -43.02 -36.95
C ARG A 12 17.42 -42.48 -36.93
N PRO A 13 17.77 -41.50 -36.08
CA PRO A 13 19.15 -41.06 -35.96
C PRO A 13 20.03 -42.19 -35.45
N VAL A 14 21.30 -42.21 -35.87
CA VAL A 14 22.28 -43.26 -35.51
C VAL A 14 22.44 -43.40 -34.00
N SER A 15 22.35 -42.29 -33.26
CA SER A 15 22.41 -42.27 -31.79
C SER A 15 21.17 -42.83 -31.09
N GLY A 16 20.11 -43.15 -31.84
CA GLY A 16 18.84 -43.68 -31.32
C GLY A 16 18.00 -42.69 -30.50
N ARG A 17 18.51 -41.48 -30.24
CA ARG A 17 17.89 -40.46 -29.40
C ARG A 17 17.44 -39.27 -30.24
N THR A 18 16.13 -39.07 -30.34
CA THR A 18 15.55 -37.92 -31.04
C THR A 18 15.49 -36.71 -30.12
N TRP A 19 16.11 -35.60 -30.51
CA TRP A 19 16.12 -34.38 -29.69
C TRP A 19 14.77 -33.63 -29.69
N LYS A 20 13.91 -33.89 -30.68
CA LYS A 20 12.53 -33.36 -30.78
C LYS A 20 11.51 -34.45 -30.45
N HIS A 21 10.48 -34.09 -29.70
CA HIS A 21 9.29 -34.93 -29.54
C HIS A 21 8.44 -34.89 -30.82
N VAL A 22 8.04 -36.07 -31.31
CA VAL A 22 7.12 -36.17 -32.45
C VAL A 22 5.70 -36.03 -31.93
N GLU A 23 4.99 -34.99 -32.39
CA GLU A 23 3.59 -34.79 -32.05
C GLU A 23 2.74 -35.86 -32.75
N THR A 24 2.14 -36.76 -31.97
CA THR A 24 1.35 -37.90 -32.47
C THR A 24 -0.12 -37.56 -32.70
N LYS A 25 -0.60 -36.43 -32.15
CA LYS A 25 -1.98 -35.97 -32.24
C LYS A 25 -2.06 -34.71 -33.10
N ARG A 26 -3.08 -34.60 -33.96
CA ARG A 26 -3.32 -33.40 -34.76
C ARG A 26 -3.99 -32.34 -33.86
N SER A 27 -3.49 -31.11 -33.83
CA SER A 27 -4.08 -30.00 -33.05
C SER A 27 -5.58 -29.76 -33.33
N SER A 28 -6.05 -30.14 -34.51
CA SER A 28 -7.47 -30.08 -34.89
C SER A 28 -8.36 -31.13 -34.21
N SER A 29 -7.83 -32.25 -33.69
CA SER A 29 -8.63 -33.26 -32.99
C SER A 29 -9.02 -32.84 -31.57
N ILE A 30 -8.48 -31.71 -31.09
CA ILE A 30 -8.77 -31.11 -29.78
C ILE A 30 -9.95 -30.12 -29.87
N LYS A 31 -10.55 -29.91 -31.06
CA LYS A 31 -11.67 -28.98 -31.22
C LYS A 31 -13.01 -29.64 -30.92
N ALA A 32 -13.30 -29.88 -29.65
CA ALA A 32 -14.70 -29.85 -29.22
C ALA A 32 -15.19 -28.42 -29.46
N LYS A 33 -16.20 -28.22 -30.31
CA LYS A 33 -16.89 -26.93 -30.40
C LYS A 33 -17.40 -26.63 -28.99
N ALA A 34 -16.94 -25.54 -28.37
CA ALA A 34 -17.46 -25.11 -27.10
C ALA A 34 -18.98 -24.96 -27.26
N VAL A 35 -19.74 -25.77 -26.52
CA VAL A 35 -21.21 -25.70 -26.57
C VAL A 35 -21.58 -24.30 -26.09
N ILE A 36 -22.10 -23.47 -27.00
CA ILE A 36 -22.51 -22.12 -26.67
C ILE A 36 -23.71 -22.26 -25.72
N PRO A 37 -23.61 -21.76 -24.48
CA PRO A 37 -24.72 -21.87 -23.54
C PRO A 37 -25.96 -21.15 -24.08
N SER A 38 -27.12 -21.72 -23.79
CA SER A 38 -28.40 -21.11 -24.15
C SER A 38 -28.49 -19.68 -23.57
N TRP A 39 -29.31 -18.83 -24.20
CA TRP A 39 -29.49 -17.46 -23.73
C TRP A 39 -29.94 -17.39 -22.26
N SER A 40 -30.81 -18.32 -21.85
CA SER A 40 -31.27 -18.46 -20.46
C SER A 40 -30.11 -18.74 -19.51
N SER A 41 -29.23 -19.68 -19.86
CA SER A 41 -28.05 -20.03 -19.05
C SER A 41 -27.10 -18.84 -18.91
N ARG A 42 -26.86 -18.08 -19.99
CA ARG A 42 -26.04 -16.86 -19.96
C ARG A 42 -26.65 -15.75 -19.11
N SER A 43 -27.98 -15.61 -19.12
CA SER A 43 -28.67 -14.60 -18.34
C SER A 43 -28.63 -14.92 -16.84
N ALA A 44 -28.90 -16.17 -16.46
CA ALA A 44 -28.78 -16.64 -15.09
C ALA A 44 -27.35 -16.49 -14.54
N GLU A 45 -26.32 -16.80 -15.34
CA GLU A 45 -24.93 -16.59 -14.94
C GLU A 45 -24.59 -15.11 -14.75
N ARG A 46 -25.15 -14.24 -15.61
CA ARG A 46 -24.93 -12.78 -15.51
C ARG A 46 -25.56 -12.21 -14.25
N GLU A 47 -26.76 -12.68 -13.88
CA GLU A 47 -27.44 -12.33 -12.63
C GLU A 47 -26.68 -12.83 -11.41
N ALA A 48 -26.24 -14.09 -11.40
CA ALA A 48 -25.44 -14.64 -10.31
C ALA A 48 -24.13 -13.86 -10.11
N ARG A 49 -23.43 -13.53 -11.20
CA ARG A 49 -22.22 -12.69 -11.14
C ARG A 49 -22.51 -11.28 -10.63
N LYS A 50 -23.67 -10.71 -10.96
CA LYS A 50 -24.08 -9.38 -10.47
C LYS A 50 -24.29 -9.42 -8.95
N LEU A 51 -25.03 -10.41 -8.45
CA LEU A 51 -25.27 -10.61 -7.01
C LEU A 51 -23.97 -10.79 -6.22
N ILE A 52 -23.03 -11.59 -6.74
CA ILE A 52 -21.73 -11.78 -6.10
C ILE A 52 -20.96 -10.46 -6.01
N LYS A 53 -20.93 -9.67 -7.09
CA LYS A 53 -20.24 -8.38 -7.12
C LYS A 53 -20.88 -7.36 -6.18
N GLU A 54 -22.21 -7.32 -6.12
CA GLU A 54 -22.93 -6.46 -5.19
C GLU A 54 -22.56 -6.80 -3.75
N LYS A 55 -22.59 -8.10 -3.38
CA LYS A 55 -22.17 -8.56 -2.05
C LYS A 55 -20.71 -8.27 -1.74
N GLU A 56 -19.81 -8.47 -2.69
CA GLU A 56 -18.40 -8.10 -2.54
C GLU A 56 -18.24 -6.60 -2.29
N SER A 57 -18.96 -5.77 -3.05
CA SER A 57 -18.91 -4.32 -2.91
C SER A 57 -19.44 -3.85 -1.54
N GLU A 58 -20.51 -4.46 -1.03
CA GLU A 58 -21.07 -4.21 0.31
C GLU A 58 -20.03 -4.50 1.41
N LEU A 59 -19.35 -5.65 1.32
CA LEU A 59 -18.33 -6.05 2.28
C LEU A 59 -17.11 -5.12 2.26
N ILE A 60 -16.66 -4.70 1.06
CA ILE A 60 -15.56 -3.75 0.92
C ILE A 60 -15.94 -2.38 1.48
N ALA A 61 -17.15 -1.90 1.22
CA ALA A 61 -17.65 -0.62 1.73
C ALA A 61 -17.69 -0.63 3.26
N ALA A 62 -18.29 -1.67 3.87
CA ALA A 62 -18.35 -1.82 5.33
C ALA A 62 -16.94 -1.85 5.96
N ARG A 63 -15.97 -2.54 5.33
CA ARG A 63 -14.58 -2.55 5.78
C ARG A 63 -13.94 -1.16 5.71
N LYS A 64 -14.13 -0.42 4.62
CA LYS A 64 -13.59 0.93 4.44
C LYS A 64 -14.15 1.89 5.49
N GLU A 65 -15.46 1.84 5.73
CA GLU A 65 -16.12 2.67 6.74
C GLU A 65 -15.59 2.37 8.15
N ARG A 66 -15.43 1.09 8.51
CA ARG A 66 -14.83 0.69 9.79
C ARG A 66 -13.40 1.21 9.97
N LEU A 67 -12.59 1.15 8.92
CA LEU A 67 -11.22 1.67 8.97
C LEU A 67 -11.18 3.20 9.06
N ALA A 68 -12.04 3.89 8.31
CA ALA A 68 -12.16 5.33 8.34
C ALA A 68 -12.60 5.85 9.73
N SER A 69 -13.62 5.22 10.33
CA SER A 69 -14.08 5.57 11.67
C SER A 69 -13.02 5.29 12.75
N ALA A 70 -12.31 4.16 12.65
CA ALA A 70 -11.20 3.86 13.55
C ALA A 70 -10.04 4.86 13.41
N LYS A 71 -9.72 5.30 12.18
CA LYS A 71 -8.71 6.33 11.91
C LYS A 71 -9.13 7.66 12.52
N LYS A 72 -10.35 8.12 12.27
CA LYS A 72 -10.91 9.36 12.83
C LYS A 72 -10.85 9.35 14.36
N ARG A 73 -11.30 8.25 15.00
CA ARG A 73 -11.22 8.09 16.46
C ARG A 73 -9.79 8.14 16.98
N ARG A 74 -8.83 7.57 16.26
CA ARG A 74 -7.40 7.60 16.64
C ARG A 74 -6.83 9.01 16.54
N GLU A 75 -7.16 9.74 15.49
CA GLU A 75 -6.76 11.13 15.28
C GLU A 75 -7.35 12.05 16.35
N GLU A 76 -8.63 11.92 16.66
CA GLU A 76 -9.29 12.65 17.74
C GLU A 76 -8.67 12.34 19.11
N LYS A 77 -8.40 11.06 19.41
CA LYS A 77 -7.73 10.66 20.65
C LYS A 77 -6.32 11.24 20.74
N LYS A 78 -5.58 11.27 19.62
CA LYS A 78 -4.24 11.87 19.56
C LYS A 78 -4.31 13.38 19.77
N ALA A 79 -5.21 14.08 19.10
CA ALA A 79 -5.41 15.51 19.27
C ALA A 79 -5.82 15.85 20.72
N ARG A 80 -6.74 15.09 21.31
CA ARG A 80 -7.13 15.26 22.71
C ARG A 80 -5.96 15.02 23.66
N ARG A 81 -5.14 13.99 23.40
CA ARG A 81 -3.93 13.73 24.19
C ARG A 81 -2.96 14.91 24.11
N GLN A 82 -2.69 15.43 22.91
CA GLN A 82 -1.82 16.59 22.72
C GLN A 82 -2.33 17.84 23.45
N LYS A 83 -3.64 18.11 23.36
CA LYS A 83 -4.29 19.21 24.11
C LYS A 83 -4.17 19.03 25.62
N ASN A 84 -4.39 17.82 26.12
CA ASN A 84 -4.26 17.51 27.54
C ASN A 84 -2.80 17.62 28.01
N GLU A 85 -1.85 17.08 27.24
CA GLU A 85 -0.41 17.19 27.52
C GLU A 85 0.01 18.66 27.60
N PHE A 86 -0.44 19.50 26.67
CA PHE A 86 -0.18 20.93 26.69
C PHE A 86 -0.81 21.60 27.92
N LYS A 87 -2.08 21.30 28.21
CA LYS A 87 -2.81 21.88 29.35
C LYS A 87 -2.26 21.44 30.71
N SER A 88 -1.81 20.20 30.85
CA SER A 88 -1.28 19.64 32.10
C SER A 88 0.19 19.98 32.33
N SER A 89 0.91 20.40 31.28
CA SER A 89 2.31 20.75 31.42
C SER A 89 2.44 22.10 32.14
N SER A 90 3.18 22.09 33.25
CA SER A 90 3.61 23.32 33.92
C SER A 90 4.89 23.82 33.26
N TYR A 91 4.96 25.11 32.94
CA TYR A 91 6.11 25.73 32.27
C TYR A 91 6.55 26.98 33.03
N GLN A 92 7.86 27.19 33.11
CA GLN A 92 8.44 28.46 33.52
C GLN A 92 8.69 29.32 32.27
N VAL A 93 8.01 30.46 32.19
CA VAL A 93 8.20 31.41 31.08
C VAL A 93 9.48 32.20 31.32
N ILE A 94 10.42 32.11 30.37
CA ILE A 94 11.64 32.91 30.37
C ILE A 94 11.36 34.16 29.52
N SER A 95 11.15 35.31 30.16
CA SER A 95 10.90 36.58 29.47
C SER A 95 12.18 37.31 29.06
N ASN A 96 13.25 37.18 29.85
CA ASN A 96 14.49 37.91 29.63
C ASN A 96 15.38 37.26 28.55
N GLN A 97 15.90 38.06 27.63
CA GLN A 97 16.80 37.60 26.58
C GLN A 97 18.21 37.29 27.11
N HIS A 98 18.68 38.02 28.13
CA HIS A 98 20.01 37.83 28.70
C HIS A 98 20.15 36.44 29.32
N THR A 99 19.10 35.96 29.99
CA THR A 99 19.07 34.61 30.58
C THR A 99 19.17 33.54 29.51
N VAL A 100 18.48 33.68 28.36
CA VAL A 100 18.57 32.69 27.27
C VAL A 100 19.98 32.65 26.66
N LYS A 101 20.61 33.82 26.50
CA LYS A 101 21.97 33.93 25.94
C LYS A 101 23.05 33.39 26.89
N ALA A 102 22.82 33.45 28.19
CA ALA A 102 23.74 32.93 29.21
C ALA A 102 23.67 31.40 29.37
N LEU A 103 22.63 30.74 28.87
CA LEU A 103 22.45 29.29 29.02
C LEU A 103 23.40 28.50 28.11
N SER A 104 23.83 27.33 28.57
CA SER A 104 24.64 26.44 27.76
C SER A 104 23.87 25.92 26.54
N LYS A 105 24.59 25.51 25.49
CA LYS A 105 24.01 24.91 24.29
C LYS A 105 23.12 23.69 24.59
N LYS A 106 23.40 22.92 25.65
CA LYS A 106 22.55 21.79 26.08
C LYS A 106 21.23 22.29 26.70
N GLN A 107 21.28 23.33 27.53
CA GLN A 107 20.09 23.93 28.13
C GLN A 107 19.20 24.61 27.07
N MET A 108 19.78 25.32 26.11
CA MET A 108 19.03 25.93 25.00
C MET A 108 18.27 24.91 24.15
N ARG A 109 18.76 23.66 24.02
CA ARG A 109 18.04 22.58 23.32
C ARG A 109 16.79 22.11 24.05
N MET A 110 16.71 22.30 25.37
CA MET A 110 15.55 21.95 26.18
C MET A 110 14.47 23.03 26.16
N ILE A 111 14.85 24.29 25.89
CA ILE A 111 13.90 25.39 25.73
C ILE A 111 13.03 25.12 24.50
N LYS A 112 11.74 25.34 24.68
CA LYS A 112 10.76 25.30 23.60
C LYS A 112 10.18 26.70 23.40
N ARG A 113 9.83 27.02 22.16
CA ARG A 113 9.16 28.25 21.76
C ARG A 113 7.70 27.97 21.45
N THR A 114 6.82 28.84 21.89
CA THR A 114 5.41 28.86 21.46
C THR A 114 5.29 29.43 20.06
N ARG A 115 4.61 28.73 19.15
CA ARG A 115 4.25 29.24 17.83
C ARG A 115 2.78 28.97 17.54
N MET A 116 2.15 29.81 16.74
CA MET A 116 0.79 29.57 16.25
C MET A 116 0.87 28.75 14.95
N SER A 117 0.18 27.62 14.90
CA SER A 117 -0.02 26.83 13.69
C SER A 117 -0.92 27.60 12.72
N LYS A 118 -0.93 27.20 11.43
CA LYS A 118 -1.86 27.75 10.42
C LYS A 118 -3.33 27.65 10.83
N GLU A 119 -3.64 26.68 11.68
CA GLU A 119 -4.98 26.39 12.21
C GLU A 119 -5.29 27.18 13.50
N GLY A 120 -4.46 28.15 13.88
CA GLY A 120 -4.63 28.96 15.10
C GLY A 120 -4.25 28.23 16.40
N GLN A 121 -3.80 26.98 16.33
CA GLN A 121 -3.39 26.21 17.51
C GLN A 121 -2.01 26.63 18.00
N ILE A 122 -1.86 26.88 19.30
CA ILE A 122 -0.56 27.22 19.91
C ILE A 122 0.23 25.92 20.13
N GLU A 123 1.33 25.74 19.41
CA GLU A 123 2.23 24.61 19.52
C GLU A 123 3.50 24.98 20.28
N LEU A 124 3.96 24.08 21.14
CA LEU A 124 5.24 24.21 21.83
C LEU A 124 6.31 23.43 21.08
N VAL A 125 7.19 24.14 20.38
CA VAL A 125 8.14 23.57 19.42
C VAL A 125 9.58 23.79 19.87
N GLY A 126 10.49 22.87 19.56
CA GLY A 126 11.89 23.02 19.91
C GLY A 126 12.51 24.30 19.34
N ALA A 127 13.49 24.87 20.04
CA ALA A 127 14.12 26.14 19.69
C ALA A 127 14.67 26.21 18.24
N TYR A 128 15.07 25.07 17.66
CA TYR A 128 15.68 24.97 16.33
C TYR A 128 14.74 24.37 15.26
N ALA A 129 13.44 24.27 15.54
CA ALA A 129 12.53 23.78 14.51
C ALA A 129 12.36 24.82 13.40
N PRO A 130 12.18 24.38 12.14
CA PRO A 130 12.00 25.28 11.02
C PRO A 130 10.77 26.16 11.17
N THR A 131 10.89 27.39 10.66
CA THR A 131 9.81 28.37 10.68
C THR A 131 8.82 28.10 9.54
N LEU A 132 7.58 28.58 9.69
CA LEU A 132 6.53 28.45 8.68
C LEU A 132 6.90 29.35 7.48
N GLY A 133 7.71 28.81 6.56
CA GLY A 133 8.30 29.55 5.43
C GLY A 133 9.61 28.95 4.93
N ASP A 134 10.31 28.20 5.78
CA ASP A 134 11.55 27.49 5.42
C ASP A 134 11.24 26.20 4.66
N ALA A 135 10.81 26.32 3.41
CA ALA A 135 10.42 25.19 2.54
C ALA A 135 11.58 24.23 2.16
N THR A 136 12.79 24.41 2.70
CA THR A 136 14.01 23.73 2.27
C THR A 136 14.80 23.01 3.37
N SER A 137 14.31 22.92 4.62
CA SER A 137 15.10 22.35 5.72
C SER A 137 14.67 20.95 6.20
N ALA A 138 13.92 20.19 5.40
CA ALA A 138 13.86 18.75 5.66
C ALA A 138 15.29 18.22 5.49
N PRO A 139 15.92 17.61 6.52
CA PRO A 139 17.24 17.02 6.34
C PRO A 139 17.12 16.05 5.16
N PRO A 140 17.98 16.16 4.12
CA PRO A 140 17.86 15.32 2.94
C PRO A 140 17.77 13.88 3.43
N SER A 141 16.70 13.19 3.04
CA SER A 141 16.52 11.79 3.41
C SER A 141 17.83 11.09 3.06
N LYS A 142 18.53 10.51 4.04
CA LYS A 142 19.73 9.71 3.76
C LYS A 142 19.28 8.62 2.80
N LYS A 143 19.48 8.82 1.49
CA LYS A 143 19.26 7.79 0.48
C LYS A 143 20.15 6.64 0.95
N ARG A 144 19.54 5.57 1.46
CA ARG A 144 20.23 4.29 1.67
C ARG A 144 20.80 3.95 0.31
N GLN A 145 22.10 4.15 0.12
CA GLN A 145 22.79 3.59 -1.03
C GLN A 145 22.65 2.09 -0.87
N ARG A 146 21.76 1.50 -1.67
CA ARG A 146 21.69 0.06 -1.80
C ARG A 146 22.98 -0.33 -2.51
N ARG A 147 23.89 -0.96 -1.77
CA ARG A 147 25.00 -1.72 -2.34
C ARG A 147 24.44 -2.95 -3.03
#